data_AF-M7YY53-F1
#
_entry.id   AF-M7YY53-F1
#
_cell.length_a   1.000
_cell.length_b   1.000
_cell.length_c   1.000
_cell.angle_alpha   90.00
_cell.angle_beta   90.00
_cell.angle_gamma   90.00
#
_symmetry.space_group_name_H-M   'P 1'
#
loop_
_entity.id
_entity.type
_entity.pdbx_description
1 polymer ?
#
loop_
_entity_poly.entity_id
_entity_poly.type
_entity_poly.pdbx_seq_one_letter_code
_entity_poly.pdbx_strand_id
1 'polypeptide(L)'
;MGVESRHQPASDSRRQKVAGGGGVKADAHFKDDLGLDSLDAVEVVMSLEEEFGFEIPDNEADKIDSIKAAVDFIASHPKAK
;
A
#
# COMPACT_ATOMS: atom_id res chain seq x y z
N MET A 1 29.78 3.28 38.51
CA MET A 1 29.52 1.99 37.84
C MET A 1 28.16 1.51 38.35
N GLY A 2 27.10 1.34 37.59
CA GLY A 2 26.91 1.41 36.15
C GLY A 2 25.65 2.20 35.78
N VAL A 3 25.70 2.72 34.56
CA VAL A 3 24.58 3.27 33.81
C VAL A 3 23.60 2.15 33.47
N GLU A 4 22.30 2.38 33.62
CA GLU A 4 21.29 1.68 32.82
C GLU A 4 20.08 2.57 32.63
N SER A 5 20.31 3.61 31.81
CA SER A 5 19.27 4.28 31.05
C SER A 5 18.81 3.32 29.95
N ARG A 6 17.64 2.72 30.10
CA ARG A 6 16.87 2.10 28.99
C ARG A 6 15.38 2.29 29.24
N HIS A 7 14.93 3.54 29.11
CA HIS A 7 13.54 3.78 28.70
C HIS A 7 13.42 3.29 27.26
N GLN A 8 12.53 2.33 27.05
CA GLN A 8 12.27 1.69 25.77
C GLN A 8 11.90 2.74 24.71
N PRO A 9 12.43 2.66 23.47
CA PRO A 9 11.97 3.53 22.41
C PRO A 9 10.55 3.12 22.00
N ALA A 10 9.60 4.04 22.20
CA ALA A 10 8.26 3.96 21.63
C ALA A 10 8.36 4.12 20.11
N SER A 11 8.67 3.01 19.43
CA SER A 11 8.91 2.98 17.98
C SER A 11 8.19 1.81 17.34
N ASP A 12 6.86 1.76 17.39
CA ASP A 12 6.10 1.09 16.30
C ASP A 12 4.59 1.38 16.34
N SER A 13 4.19 2.66 16.26
CA SER A 13 2.78 3.03 16.11
C SER A 13 2.36 3.16 14.63
N ARG A 14 3.20 2.76 13.67
CA ARG A 14 2.93 2.95 12.23
C ARG A 14 2.53 1.67 11.49
N ARG A 15 2.53 0.50 12.14
CA ARG A 15 2.23 -0.81 11.51
C ARG A 15 0.81 -1.35 11.70
N GLN A 16 -0.16 -0.54 12.11
CA GLN A 16 -1.51 -1.07 12.31
C GLN A 16 -2.61 -0.06 11.97
N LYS A 17 -2.72 0.29 10.69
CA LYS A 17 -3.91 0.95 10.14
C LYS A 17 -4.55 0.10 9.03
N VAL A 18 -4.59 -1.22 9.22
CA VAL A 18 -5.63 -2.03 8.55
C VAL A 18 -6.65 -2.32 9.63
N ALA A 19 -7.58 -1.38 9.82
CA ALA A 19 -8.62 -1.47 10.82
C ALA A 19 -9.74 -2.39 10.32
N GLY A 20 -10.06 -3.44 11.10
CA GLY A 20 -11.30 -4.22 10.96
C GLY A 20 -11.09 -5.64 10.44
N GLY A 21 -11.55 -6.63 11.20
CA GLY A 21 -11.47 -8.07 10.88
C GLY A 21 -12.33 -8.55 9.71
N GLY A 22 -12.47 -7.75 8.65
CA GLY A 22 -12.96 -8.18 7.34
C GLY A 22 -11.77 -8.31 6.41
N GLY A 23 -11.53 -9.50 5.87
CA GLY A 23 -10.42 -9.72 4.95
C GLY A 23 -10.44 -8.75 3.76
N VAL A 24 -9.26 -8.47 3.23
CA VAL A 24 -9.08 -7.66 2.02
C VAL A 24 -9.85 -8.29 0.87
N LYS A 25 -10.81 -7.57 0.30
CA LYS A 25 -11.62 -8.04 -0.83
C LYS A 25 -11.02 -7.56 -2.15
N ALA A 26 -11.22 -8.33 -3.21
CA ALA A 26 -10.73 -7.96 -4.54
C ALA A 26 -11.35 -6.66 -5.06
N ASP A 27 -12.56 -6.32 -4.64
CA ASP A 27 -13.29 -5.10 -5.00
C ASP A 27 -13.14 -3.97 -3.97
N ALA A 28 -12.30 -4.14 -2.94
CA ALA A 28 -12.13 -3.12 -1.91
C ALA A 28 -11.49 -1.84 -2.47
N HIS A 29 -12.11 -0.71 -2.15
CA HIS A 29 -11.58 0.62 -2.44
C HIS A 29 -10.55 1.02 -1.39
N PHE A 30 -9.39 1.53 -1.83
CA PHE A 30 -8.26 1.84 -0.94
C PHE A 30 -8.64 2.86 0.15
N LYS A 31 -9.27 3.96 -0.26
CA LYS A 31 -9.71 5.00 0.67
C LYS A 31 -10.95 4.60 1.49
N ASP A 32 -12.02 4.22 0.81
CA ASP A 32 -13.34 4.08 1.45
C ASP A 32 -13.49 2.80 2.28
N ASP A 33 -12.89 1.68 1.84
CA ASP A 33 -12.99 0.39 2.53
C ASP A 33 -11.77 0.08 3.40
N LEU A 34 -10.57 0.38 2.92
CA LEU A 34 -9.32 0.05 3.61
C LEU A 34 -8.77 1.21 4.47
N GLY A 35 -9.33 2.41 4.32
CA GLY A 35 -8.91 3.58 5.10
C GLY A 35 -7.49 4.06 4.79
N LEU A 36 -6.97 3.71 3.61
CA LEU A 36 -5.67 4.17 3.11
C LEU A 36 -5.77 5.64 2.75
N ASP A 37 -4.76 6.41 3.16
CA ASP A 37 -4.65 7.79 2.74
C ASP A 37 -3.92 7.93 1.39
N SER A 38 -3.77 9.16 0.91
CA SER A 38 -3.11 9.41 -0.38
C SER A 38 -1.61 9.07 -0.38
N LEU A 39 -0.96 9.06 0.79
CA LEU A 39 0.45 8.66 0.89
C LEU A 39 0.56 7.14 0.84
N ASP A 40 -0.34 6.43 1.52
CA ASP A 40 -0.45 4.98 1.43
C ASP A 40 -0.69 4.52 -0.03
N ALA A 41 -1.52 5.24 -0.80
CA ALA A 41 -1.76 4.94 -2.21
C ALA A 41 -0.49 5.07 -3.08
N VAL A 42 0.36 6.07 -2.80
CA VAL A 42 1.67 6.22 -3.48
C VAL A 42 2.58 5.03 -3.17
N GLU A 43 2.64 4.59 -1.91
CA GLU A 43 3.44 3.42 -1.53
C GLU A 43 2.97 2.13 -2.24
N VAL A 44 1.64 1.96 -2.42
CA VAL A 44 1.09 0.83 -3.17
C VAL A 44 1.54 0.86 -4.63
N VAL A 45 1.40 2.01 -5.31
CA VAL A 45 1.81 2.16 -6.72
C VAL A 45 3.30 1.86 -6.89
N MET A 46 4.15 2.44 -6.04
CA MET A 46 5.60 2.18 -6.08
C MET A 46 5.93 0.70 -5.84
N SER A 47 5.22 0.04 -4.92
CA SER A 47 5.40 -1.39 -4.67
C SER A 47 5.01 -2.24 -5.88
N LEU A 48 3.97 -1.85 -6.63
CA LEU A 48 3.57 -2.52 -7.87
C LEU A 48 4.61 -2.35 -8.98
N GLU A 49 5.15 -1.14 -9.13
CA GLU A 49 6.22 -0.85 -10.09
C GLU A 49 7.48 -1.69 -9.81
N GLU A 50 7.90 -1.76 -8.55
CA GLU A 50 9.06 -2.55 -8.12
C GLU A 50 8.85 -4.05 -8.31
N GLU A 51 7.69 -4.59 -7.90
CA GLU A 51 7.39 -6.02 -7.97
C GLU A 51 7.31 -6.52 -9.42
N PHE A 52 6.64 -5.78 -10.30
CA PHE A 52 6.40 -6.21 -11.68
C PHE A 52 7.40 -5.62 -12.70
N GLY A 53 8.24 -4.69 -12.27
CA GLY A 53 9.32 -4.11 -13.08
C GLY A 53 8.85 -3.21 -14.22
N PHE A 54 7.78 -2.44 -13.99
CA PHE A 54 7.29 -1.42 -14.93
C PHE A 54 7.05 -0.09 -14.22
N GLU A 55 6.88 0.99 -14.99
CA GLU A 55 6.50 2.31 -14.47
C GLU A 55 5.00 2.56 -14.73
N ILE A 56 4.29 3.05 -13.72
CA ILE A 56 2.90 3.50 -13.80
C ILE A 56 2.92 5.02 -13.95
N PRO A 57 2.44 5.57 -15.08
CA PRO A 57 2.41 7.00 -15.23
C PRO A 57 1.35 7.62 -14.30
N ASP A 58 1.61 8.82 -13.77
CA ASP A 58 0.75 9.51 -12.78
C ASP A 58 -0.75 9.52 -13.16
N ASN A 59 -1.05 9.74 -14.45
CA ASN A 59 -2.42 9.78 -14.98
C ASN A 59 -3.16 8.43 -14.93
N GLU A 60 -2.43 7.34 -14.76
CA GLU A 60 -2.95 5.99 -14.57
C GLU A 60 -2.94 5.61 -13.09
N ALA A 61 -1.90 6.00 -12.34
CA ALA A 61 -1.83 5.85 -10.88
C ALA A 61 -3.05 6.47 -10.19
N ASP A 62 -3.46 7.67 -10.60
CA ASP A 62 -4.65 8.37 -10.08
C ASP A 62 -5.97 7.58 -10.30
N LYS A 63 -5.99 6.63 -11.23
CA LYS A 63 -7.16 5.79 -11.54
C LYS A 63 -7.14 4.46 -10.79
N ILE A 64 -6.05 4.14 -10.10
CA ILE A 64 -5.90 2.92 -9.31
C ILE A 64 -6.42 3.20 -7.90
N ASP A 65 -7.74 3.15 -7.76
CA ASP A 65 -8.46 3.49 -6.52
C ASP A 65 -8.88 2.25 -5.69
N SER A 66 -8.74 1.07 -6.27
CA SER A 66 -9.20 -0.20 -5.73
C SER A 66 -8.26 -1.34 -6.11
N ILE A 67 -8.35 -2.45 -5.36
CA ILE A 67 -7.55 -3.65 -5.62
C ILE A 67 -7.85 -4.21 -7.01
N LYS A 68 -9.12 -4.20 -7.41
CA LYS A 68 -9.52 -4.68 -8.72
C LYS A 68 -8.88 -3.83 -9.82
N ALA A 69 -8.90 -2.50 -9.69
CA ALA A 69 -8.28 -1.61 -10.66
C ALA A 69 -6.79 -1.86 -10.79
N ALA A 70 -6.08 -2.07 -9.68
CA ALA A 70 -4.66 -2.42 -9.68
C ALA A 70 -4.41 -3.76 -10.42
N VAL A 71 -5.18 -4.81 -10.11
CA VAL A 71 -5.05 -6.12 -10.76
C VAL A 71 -5.35 -6.05 -12.25
N ASP A 72 -6.44 -5.39 -12.64
CA ASP A 72 -6.80 -5.19 -14.04
C ASP A 72 -5.70 -4.43 -14.79
N PHE A 73 -5.13 -3.40 -14.15
CA PHE A 73 -4.04 -2.63 -14.71
C PHE A 73 -2.84 -3.51 -15.02
N ILE A 74 -2.35 -4.26 -14.04
CA ILE A 74 -1.22 -5.18 -14.19
C ILE A 74 -1.50 -6.23 -15.27
N ALA A 75 -2.69 -6.85 -15.24
CA ALA A 75 -3.08 -7.88 -16.21
C ALA A 75 -3.14 -7.35 -17.65
N SER A 76 -3.45 -6.07 -17.83
CA SER A 76 -3.49 -5.42 -19.15
C SER A 76 -2.11 -5.02 -19.68
N HIS A 77 -1.06 -5.11 -18.86
CA HIS A 77 0.31 -4.74 -19.22
C HIS A 77 1.18 -5.99 -19.48
N PRO A 78 1.34 -6.43 -20.74
CA PRO A 78 2.06 -7.67 -21.11
C PRO A 78 3.58 -7.63 -20.85
N LYS A 79 4.10 -6.57 -20.21
CA LYS A 79 5.49 -6.43 -19.77
C LYS A 79 5.69 -6.62 -18.27
N ALA A 80 4.61 -6.82 -17.50
CA ALA A 80 4.71 -7.28 -16.12
C ALA A 80 5.42 -8.64 -16.12
N LYS A 81 6.53 -8.73 -15.37
CA LYS A 81 7.42 -9.90 -15.34
C LYS A 81 6.80 -11.13 -14.70
#